data_AF-A0A9P4IYB2-F1
#
_entry.id   AF-A0A9P4IYB2-F1
#
_cell.length_a   1.000
_cell.length_b   1.000
_cell.length_c   1.000
_cell.angle_alpha   90.00
_cell.angle_beta   90.00
_cell.angle_gamma   90.00
#
_symmetry.space_group_name_H-M   'P 1'
#
loop_
_entity.id
_entity.type
_entity.pdbx_description
1 polymer ?
#
loop_
_entity_poly.entity_id
_entity_poly.type
_entity_poly.pdbx_seq_one_letter_code
_entity_poly.pdbx_strand_id
1 'polypeptide(L)'
;MASAIKDKITSTLTKDRSPSPDASTSNYRLRITAGPTYDKSLQRLVVPNAHTALQVSPHLSLSVRIKDYAGLPSLAPSSDPAYFNQPDHSKDTFSISFAFTPPHDISTADLYFGLDTGHNPIRKFGIPKSLVNTAFKIVKEFVDPSLSCDAGADEPWLRGPVVAGATTTFCVGEQAPQTHARNDSVATPPPAAREKPAAAESRSPSPPDDGSDLTGQAFPSPALLGEGGTSPAARTWRRDAGIPGAAGKRRKYFNNEKNRQDTVLQAGRTYYFDFANGYIDWKAFALKLPGFSVGVLKWLGSGTPPPAPGEAKGATNDGKGEEGKGGKKSPSHKVRFFLKDVKTGEVYFVIMCTLLTGEELGDALKEDEEMCREQQQQQQQQQQQQQQQQQQQQQQQRPPPPPPQAA
;
A
#
# COMPACT_ATOMS: atom_id res chain seq x y z
N MET A 1 14.35 -39.08 -23.46
CA MET A 1 14.27 -39.42 -22.02
C MET A 1 14.33 -38.19 -21.09
N ALA A 2 13.77 -37.03 -21.49
CA ALA A 2 13.66 -35.82 -20.66
C ALA A 2 12.21 -35.44 -20.29
N SER A 3 11.23 -36.26 -20.70
CA SER A 3 9.80 -35.98 -20.48
C SER A 3 9.19 -36.75 -19.31
N ALA A 4 9.79 -37.87 -18.88
CA ALA A 4 9.20 -38.75 -17.86
C ALA A 4 9.56 -38.38 -16.40
N ILE A 5 10.40 -37.36 -16.18
CA ILE A 5 10.82 -36.90 -14.84
C ILE A 5 9.94 -35.73 -14.36
N LYS A 6 9.27 -34.99 -15.26
CA LYS A 6 8.33 -33.90 -14.90
C LYS A 6 7.04 -34.41 -14.24
N ASP A 7 6.56 -35.57 -14.68
CA ASP A 7 5.27 -36.10 -14.19
C ASP A 7 5.41 -36.81 -12.84
N LYS A 8 6.60 -37.34 -12.52
CA LYS A 8 6.84 -38.09 -11.28
C LYS A 8 7.07 -37.21 -10.04
N ILE A 9 7.47 -35.95 -10.23
CA ILE A 9 7.61 -34.95 -9.13
C ILE A 9 6.27 -34.20 -8.92
N THR A 10 5.44 -34.07 -9.95
CA THR A 10 4.12 -33.42 -9.84
C THR A 10 3.11 -34.29 -9.08
N SER A 11 3.23 -35.62 -9.14
CA SER A 11 2.27 -36.56 -8.55
C SER A 11 2.39 -36.78 -7.03
N THR A 12 3.47 -36.33 -6.37
CA THR A 12 3.70 -36.62 -4.93
C THR A 12 3.49 -35.43 -3.98
N LEU A 13 3.05 -34.28 -4.48
CA LEU A 13 2.79 -33.08 -3.65
C LEU A 13 1.37 -32.50 -3.79
N THR A 14 0.50 -33.10 -4.58
CA THR A 14 -0.90 -32.67 -4.73
C THR A 14 -1.85 -33.58 -3.96
N LYS A 15 -1.78 -33.52 -2.63
CA LYS A 15 -2.89 -34.00 -1.78
C LYS A 15 -3.13 -33.06 -0.59
N ASP A 16 -3.16 -31.76 -0.85
CA ASP A 16 -3.88 -30.83 0.00
C ASP A 16 -5.18 -30.44 -0.73
N ARG A 17 -6.26 -31.15 -0.37
CA ARG A 17 -7.62 -30.76 -0.73
C ARG A 17 -7.93 -29.53 0.12
N SER A 18 -7.74 -28.34 -0.44
CA SER A 18 -8.15 -27.10 0.22
C SER A 18 -9.65 -27.18 0.58
N PRO A 19 -10.04 -26.93 1.84
CA PRO A 19 -11.44 -26.77 2.18
C PRO A 19 -12.01 -25.56 1.43
N SER A 20 -13.32 -25.58 1.19
CA SER A 20 -14.05 -24.50 0.52
C SER A 20 -13.78 -23.11 1.15
N PRO A 21 -13.78 -22.02 0.38
CA PRO A 21 -13.16 -20.76 0.80
C PRO A 21 -13.88 -19.94 1.88
N ASP A 22 -15.13 -20.27 2.25
CA ASP A 22 -15.98 -19.25 2.91
C ASP A 22 -16.15 -19.37 4.43
N ALA A 23 -15.80 -20.50 5.06
CA ALA A 23 -15.99 -20.66 6.52
C ALA A 23 -14.72 -20.38 7.35
N SER A 24 -13.52 -20.46 6.76
CA SER A 24 -12.25 -20.39 7.50
C SER A 24 -11.63 -18.99 7.61
N THR A 25 -12.01 -18.07 6.71
CA THR A 25 -11.52 -16.68 6.66
C THR A 25 -12.37 -15.72 7.48
N SER A 26 -13.59 -16.11 7.86
CA SER A 26 -14.51 -15.28 8.64
C SER A 26 -13.94 -14.82 9.99
N ASN A 27 -13.03 -15.61 10.56
CA ASN A 27 -12.29 -15.33 11.80
C ASN A 27 -11.19 -14.27 11.66
N TYR A 28 -11.03 -13.68 10.48
CA TYR A 28 -9.96 -12.74 10.17
C TYR A 28 -10.52 -11.50 9.49
N ARG A 29 -10.05 -10.30 9.89
CA ARG A 29 -10.27 -9.07 9.12
C ARG A 29 -9.00 -8.27 9.01
N LEU A 30 -8.74 -7.74 7.81
CA LEU A 30 -7.64 -6.80 7.61
C LEU A 30 -8.08 -5.42 8.12
N ARG A 31 -7.25 -4.79 8.95
CA ARG A 31 -7.36 -3.38 9.35
C ARG A 31 -6.04 -2.69 9.03
N ILE A 32 -6.13 -1.56 8.33
CA ILE A 32 -4.96 -0.82 7.86
C ILE A 32 -4.93 0.53 8.57
N THR A 33 -3.76 0.85 9.12
CA THR A 33 -3.50 2.18 9.68
C THR A 33 -2.19 2.72 9.12
N ALA A 34 -2.03 4.03 9.08
CA ALA A 34 -0.78 4.65 8.65
C ALA A 34 -0.47 5.91 9.46
N GLY A 35 0.81 6.19 9.63
CA GLY A 35 1.31 7.32 10.39
C GLY A 35 2.77 7.65 10.05
N PRO A 36 3.29 8.78 10.54
CA PRO A 36 4.65 9.23 10.22
C PRO A 36 5.74 8.36 10.87
N THR A 37 5.42 7.62 11.93
CA THR A 37 6.38 6.80 12.69
C THR A 37 5.79 5.41 13.00
N TYR A 38 6.55 4.57 13.70
CA TYR A 38 6.05 3.29 14.22
C TYR A 38 5.15 3.42 15.47
N ASP A 39 5.02 4.62 16.04
CA ASP A 39 4.17 4.86 17.21
C ASP A 39 2.69 4.67 16.82
N LYS A 40 2.02 3.78 17.54
CA LYS A 40 0.59 3.47 17.35
C LYS A 40 -0.30 4.68 17.63
N SER A 41 0.10 5.58 18.54
CA SER A 41 -0.70 6.77 18.89
C SER A 41 -0.79 7.77 17.74
N LEU A 42 0.18 7.75 16.83
CA LEU A 42 0.25 8.62 15.65
C LEU A 42 -0.31 7.94 14.39
N GLN A 43 -0.81 6.71 14.51
CA GLN A 43 -1.45 6.01 13.39
C GLN A 43 -2.89 6.46 13.23
N ARG A 44 -3.32 6.62 11.99
CA ARG A 44 -4.71 6.87 11.62
C ARG A 44 -5.26 5.74 10.77
N LEU A 45 -6.56 5.50 10.89
CA LEU A 45 -7.26 4.52 10.07
C LEU A 45 -7.13 4.89 8.59
N VAL A 46 -6.71 3.94 7.78
CA VAL A 46 -6.74 4.05 6.31
C VAL A 46 -8.05 3.44 5.84
N VAL A 47 -8.77 4.13 4.97
CA VAL A 47 -9.96 3.61 4.27
C VAL A 47 -9.51 3.14 2.88
N PRO A 48 -9.37 1.83 2.63
CA PRO A 48 -8.91 1.35 1.33
C PRO A 48 -9.89 1.75 0.22
N ASN A 49 -9.36 1.97 -0.98
CA ASN A 49 -10.13 2.35 -2.17
C ASN A 49 -10.90 3.69 -2.02
N ALA A 50 -10.62 4.49 -1.00
CA ALA A 50 -11.20 5.82 -0.87
C ALA A 50 -10.70 6.76 -1.97
N HIS A 51 -11.56 7.70 -2.39
CA HIS A 51 -11.21 8.71 -3.38
C HIS A 51 -10.20 9.75 -2.87
N THR A 52 -10.10 9.93 -1.55
CA THR A 52 -9.21 10.90 -0.93
C THR A 52 -8.01 10.22 -0.29
N ALA A 53 -6.81 10.70 -0.60
CA ALA A 53 -5.58 10.24 0.02
C ALA A 53 -5.52 10.66 1.50
N LEU A 54 -4.98 9.79 2.35
CA LEU A 54 -4.66 10.11 3.74
C LEU A 54 -3.39 10.98 3.77
N GLN A 55 -3.50 12.23 4.22
CA GLN A 55 -2.33 13.07 4.48
C GLN A 55 -1.65 12.60 5.77
N VAL A 56 -0.56 11.82 5.66
CA VAL A 56 0.19 11.24 6.77
C VAL A 56 1.01 12.29 7.52
N SER A 57 1.61 13.23 6.78
CA SER A 57 2.37 14.37 7.29
C SER A 57 2.27 15.55 6.30
N PRO A 58 2.79 16.76 6.62
CA PRO A 58 2.83 17.87 5.67
C PRO A 58 3.61 17.54 4.38
N HIS A 59 4.52 16.58 4.44
CA HIS A 59 5.41 16.16 3.36
C HIS A 59 4.96 14.88 2.67
N LEU A 60 3.87 14.24 3.15
CA LEU A 60 3.48 12.94 2.66
C LEU A 60 1.98 12.67 2.71
N SER A 61 1.45 12.27 1.57
CA SER A 61 0.09 11.75 1.41
C SER A 61 0.13 10.34 0.83
N LEU A 62 -0.85 9.52 1.20
CA LEU A 62 -0.88 8.07 0.93
C LEU A 62 -2.28 7.64 0.47
N SER A 63 -2.34 6.74 -0.50
CA SER A 63 -3.54 6.01 -0.91
C SER A 63 -3.25 4.51 -0.90
N VAL A 64 -4.15 3.72 -0.35
CA VAL A 64 -4.09 2.25 -0.39
C VAL A 64 -5.29 1.72 -1.16
N ARG A 65 -5.03 0.86 -2.15
CA ARG A 65 -6.06 0.13 -2.89
C ARG A 65 -5.91 -1.35 -2.68
N ILE A 66 -7.03 -2.04 -2.53
CA ILE A 66 -7.08 -3.49 -2.43
C ILE A 66 -8.25 -3.97 -3.29
N LYS A 67 -7.95 -4.86 -4.23
CA LYS A 67 -8.96 -5.52 -5.05
C LYS A 67 -9.71 -6.55 -4.20
N ASP A 68 -11.03 -6.56 -4.32
CA ASP A 68 -11.91 -7.45 -3.56
C ASP A 68 -11.72 -7.33 -2.03
N TYR A 69 -11.51 -6.10 -1.55
CA TYR A 69 -11.36 -5.77 -0.15
C TYR A 69 -12.55 -6.26 0.69
N ALA A 70 -12.23 -6.99 1.76
CA ALA A 70 -13.17 -7.55 2.72
C ALA A 70 -12.64 -7.37 4.17
N GLY A 71 -12.16 -6.17 4.49
CA GLY A 71 -11.59 -5.81 5.79
C GLY A 71 -12.43 -4.79 6.56
N LEU A 72 -11.78 -4.08 7.49
CA LEU A 72 -12.34 -2.98 8.28
C LEU A 72 -11.63 -1.65 7.97
N PRO A 73 -12.35 -0.53 7.76
CA PRO A 73 -13.80 -0.41 7.95
C PRO A 73 -14.61 -1.10 6.84
N SER A 74 -15.76 -1.66 7.20
CA SER A 74 -16.58 -2.47 6.27
C SER A 74 -17.28 -1.64 5.19
N LEU A 75 -17.44 -0.34 5.43
CA LEU A 75 -17.99 0.64 4.48
C LEU A 75 -16.99 1.06 3.40
N ALA A 76 -15.71 0.69 3.51
CA ALA A 76 -14.75 0.96 2.46
C ALA A 76 -15.18 0.27 1.14
N PRO A 77 -15.04 0.91 -0.03
CA PRO A 77 -15.34 0.25 -1.30
C PRO A 77 -14.55 -1.05 -1.43
N SER A 78 -15.19 -2.10 -1.93
CA SER A 78 -14.54 -3.40 -2.11
C SER A 78 -13.45 -3.38 -3.18
N SER A 79 -13.49 -2.43 -4.11
CA SER A 79 -12.48 -2.28 -5.16
C SER A 79 -12.49 -0.85 -5.70
N ASP A 80 -11.45 -0.48 -6.45
CA ASP A 80 -11.38 0.75 -7.24
C ASP A 80 -11.30 0.39 -8.74
N PRO A 81 -12.44 0.29 -9.45
CA PRO A 81 -12.45 -0.06 -10.87
C PRO A 81 -11.72 0.95 -11.75
N ALA A 82 -11.65 2.23 -11.35
CA ALA A 82 -10.94 3.25 -12.14
C ALA A 82 -9.43 2.98 -12.18
N TYR A 83 -8.91 2.28 -11.17
CA TYR A 83 -7.53 1.81 -11.09
C TYR A 83 -7.37 0.39 -11.65
N PHE A 84 -8.08 -0.60 -11.10
CA PHE A 84 -7.85 -2.02 -11.42
C PHE A 84 -8.33 -2.46 -12.81
N ASN A 85 -9.10 -1.63 -13.54
CA ASN A 85 -9.46 -1.91 -14.93
C ASN A 85 -8.47 -1.31 -15.94
N GLN A 86 -7.49 -0.50 -15.49
CA GLN A 86 -6.46 0.01 -16.37
C GLN A 86 -5.62 -1.15 -16.93
N PRO A 87 -5.18 -1.10 -18.20
CA PRO A 87 -4.39 -2.17 -18.81
C PRO A 87 -3.17 -2.57 -17.96
N ASP A 88 -2.44 -1.58 -17.45
CA ASP A 88 -1.21 -1.78 -16.68
C ASP A 88 -1.44 -2.34 -15.27
N HIS A 89 -2.65 -2.16 -14.71
CA HIS A 89 -3.02 -2.58 -13.34
C HIS A 89 -4.03 -3.73 -13.29
N SER A 90 -4.43 -4.26 -14.46
CA SER A 90 -5.44 -5.33 -14.57
C SER A 90 -5.10 -6.61 -13.79
N LYS A 91 -3.80 -6.85 -13.57
CA LYS A 91 -3.26 -8.01 -12.83
C LYS A 91 -2.94 -7.71 -11.37
N ASP A 92 -3.04 -6.46 -10.95
CA ASP A 92 -2.71 -6.06 -9.59
C ASP A 92 -3.85 -6.43 -8.64
N THR A 93 -3.47 -6.81 -7.43
CA THR A 93 -4.43 -7.10 -6.34
C THR A 93 -4.41 -6.02 -5.27
N PHE A 94 -3.40 -5.14 -5.29
CA PHE A 94 -3.32 -3.97 -4.43
C PHE A 94 -2.38 -2.93 -5.00
N SER A 95 -2.46 -1.73 -4.44
CA SER A 95 -1.53 -0.61 -4.68
C SER A 95 -1.31 0.17 -3.39
N ILE A 96 -0.06 0.60 -3.19
CA ILE A 96 0.33 1.60 -2.19
C ILE A 96 0.94 2.77 -2.94
N SER A 97 0.15 3.82 -3.13
CA SER A 97 0.59 5.04 -3.80
C SER A 97 0.86 6.14 -2.78
N PHE A 98 1.94 6.89 -2.96
CA PHE A 98 2.25 8.03 -2.09
C PHE A 98 2.91 9.18 -2.86
N ALA A 99 2.62 10.39 -2.39
CA ALA A 99 3.22 11.64 -2.82
C ALA A 99 4.14 12.07 -1.69
N PHE A 100 5.41 12.28 -2.00
CA PHE A 100 6.45 12.55 -1.04
C PHE A 100 7.25 13.77 -1.46
N THR A 101 7.31 14.77 -0.59
CA THR A 101 8.13 15.96 -0.76
C THR A 101 9.24 15.92 0.28
N PRO A 102 10.48 15.51 -0.07
CA PRO A 102 11.57 15.40 0.88
C PRO A 102 11.75 16.69 1.69
N PRO A 103 11.87 16.61 3.03
CA PRO A 103 12.12 17.79 3.86
C PRO A 103 13.55 18.33 3.68
N HIS A 104 14.47 17.49 3.21
CA HIS A 104 15.85 17.82 2.84
C HIS A 104 16.24 16.99 1.60
N ASP A 105 17.39 17.30 1.00
CA ASP A 105 17.90 16.52 -0.13
C ASP A 105 18.27 15.10 0.31
N ILE A 106 17.74 14.08 -0.38
CA ILE A 106 17.97 12.66 -0.05
C ILE A 106 18.64 11.96 -1.22
N SER A 107 19.76 11.26 -0.98
CA SER A 107 20.34 10.39 -2.00
C SER A 107 19.38 9.23 -2.30
N THR A 108 19.18 8.91 -3.58
CA THR A 108 18.38 7.74 -3.93
C THR A 108 19.02 6.41 -3.50
N ALA A 109 20.29 6.44 -3.06
CA ALA A 109 20.98 5.31 -2.44
C ALA A 109 20.55 5.06 -0.98
N ASP A 110 19.90 6.03 -0.34
CA ASP A 110 19.55 5.99 1.09
C ASP A 110 18.04 5.83 1.32
N LEU A 111 17.18 6.19 0.37
CA LEU A 111 15.73 6.10 0.50
C LEU A 111 15.19 4.70 0.14
N TYR A 112 14.70 3.97 1.14
CA TYR A 112 14.22 2.60 0.98
C TYR A 112 12.73 2.49 1.24
N PHE A 113 12.08 1.70 0.39
CA PHE A 113 10.73 1.20 0.63
C PHE A 113 10.80 -0.30 0.86
N GLY A 114 9.95 -0.80 1.76
CA GLY A 114 9.94 -2.22 2.07
C GLY A 114 8.89 -2.59 3.09
N LEU A 115 9.00 -3.82 3.56
CA LEU A 115 8.18 -4.40 4.59
C LEU A 115 9.02 -5.01 5.70
N ASP A 116 8.47 -5.03 6.91
CA ASP A 116 9.00 -5.76 8.05
C ASP A 116 7.86 -6.32 8.91
N THR A 117 8.23 -7.15 9.89
CA THR A 117 7.26 -7.73 10.85
C THR A 117 7.47 -7.20 12.28
N GLY A 118 8.35 -6.22 12.48
CA GLY A 118 8.79 -5.77 13.81
C GLY A 118 9.31 -6.91 14.67
N HIS A 119 9.12 -6.85 15.99
CA HIS A 119 9.56 -7.88 16.95
C HIS A 119 8.72 -9.19 16.87
N ASN A 120 8.38 -9.62 15.66
CA ASN A 120 7.57 -10.79 15.36
C ASN A 120 8.35 -11.79 14.47
N PRO A 121 9.41 -12.44 15.00
CA PRO A 121 10.29 -13.29 14.20
C PRO A 121 9.53 -14.38 13.44
N ILE A 122 9.74 -14.49 12.12
CA ILE A 122 8.99 -15.43 11.25
C ILE A 122 9.20 -16.89 11.70
N ARG A 123 10.40 -17.21 12.22
CA ARG A 123 10.77 -18.56 12.66
C ARG A 123 9.85 -19.13 13.75
N LYS A 124 9.16 -18.29 14.53
CA LYS A 124 8.25 -18.76 15.60
C LYS A 124 6.95 -19.37 15.08
N PHE A 125 6.60 -19.09 13.83
CA PHE A 125 5.39 -19.61 13.18
C PHE A 125 5.59 -21.01 12.57
N GLY A 126 6.78 -21.61 12.70
CA GLY A 126 7.06 -22.92 12.13
C GLY A 126 7.14 -22.92 10.59
N ILE A 127 7.35 -21.75 9.97
CA ILE A 127 7.56 -21.64 8.52
C ILE A 127 8.94 -22.22 8.18
N PRO A 128 9.04 -23.23 7.30
CA PRO A 128 10.32 -23.82 6.94
C PRO A 128 11.26 -22.81 6.29
N LYS A 129 12.52 -22.76 6.72
CA LYS A 129 13.54 -21.88 6.12
C LYS A 129 13.70 -22.10 4.61
N SER A 130 13.60 -23.36 4.15
CA SER A 130 13.66 -23.71 2.72
C SER A 130 12.53 -23.07 1.91
N LEU A 131 11.33 -22.97 2.48
CA LEU A 131 10.19 -22.33 1.85
C LEU A 131 10.44 -20.83 1.69
N VAL A 132 10.94 -20.18 2.74
CA VAL A 132 11.28 -18.74 2.72
C VAL A 132 12.39 -18.44 1.71
N ASN A 133 13.46 -19.25 1.71
CA ASN A 133 14.56 -19.12 0.74
C ASN A 133 14.09 -19.32 -0.70
N THR A 134 13.18 -20.27 -0.94
CA THR A 134 12.60 -20.52 -2.26
C THR A 134 11.76 -19.33 -2.72
N ALA A 135 10.86 -18.82 -1.86
CA ALA A 135 10.07 -17.65 -2.16
C ALA A 135 10.95 -16.42 -2.47
N PHE A 136 11.98 -16.18 -1.65
CA PHE A 136 12.89 -15.05 -1.87
C PHE A 136 13.74 -15.19 -3.14
N LYS A 137 14.17 -16.41 -3.48
CA LYS A 137 14.85 -16.67 -4.76
C LYS A 137 13.95 -16.29 -5.94
N ILE A 138 12.67 -16.67 -5.90
CA ILE A 138 11.69 -16.30 -6.95
C ILE A 138 11.51 -14.79 -7.02
N VAL A 139 11.42 -14.11 -5.86
CA VAL A 139 11.35 -12.65 -5.83
C VAL A 139 12.58 -12.03 -6.52
N LYS A 140 13.79 -12.45 -6.18
CA LYS A 140 15.02 -11.93 -6.78
C LYS A 140 15.12 -12.19 -8.29
N GLU A 141 14.71 -13.36 -8.75
CA GLU A 141 14.86 -13.77 -10.15
C GLU A 141 13.75 -13.23 -11.06
N PHE A 142 12.51 -13.16 -10.58
CA PHE A 142 11.33 -12.92 -11.43
C PHE A 142 10.53 -11.68 -11.07
N VAL A 143 10.68 -11.14 -9.85
CA VAL A 143 9.93 -9.97 -9.40
C VAL A 143 10.83 -8.75 -9.38
N ASP A 144 11.79 -8.72 -8.46
CA ASP A 144 12.61 -7.55 -8.20
C ASP A 144 14.01 -7.92 -7.69
N PRO A 145 15.06 -7.76 -8.54
CA PRO A 145 16.42 -8.07 -8.14
C PRO A 145 17.02 -7.05 -7.15
N SER A 146 16.40 -5.87 -6.98
CA SER A 146 16.89 -4.81 -6.08
C SER A 146 16.57 -5.08 -4.60
N LEU A 147 15.57 -5.93 -4.32
CA LEU A 147 15.13 -6.23 -2.96
C LEU A 147 16.14 -7.11 -2.22
N SER A 148 16.38 -6.80 -0.95
CA SER A 148 17.13 -7.64 -0.02
C SER A 148 16.22 -8.07 1.12
N CYS A 149 16.49 -9.23 1.72
CA CYS A 149 15.67 -9.82 2.77
C CYS A 149 16.54 -10.45 3.84
N ASP A 150 16.16 -10.27 5.10
CA ASP A 150 16.58 -11.13 6.20
C ASP A 150 15.33 -11.60 6.96
N ALA A 151 14.88 -12.80 6.63
CA ALA A 151 13.75 -13.43 7.29
C ALA A 151 14.14 -14.19 8.58
N GLY A 152 15.46 -14.37 8.82
CA GLY A 152 15.99 -15.07 9.98
C GLY A 152 16.15 -14.17 11.21
N ALA A 153 16.27 -12.85 10.98
CA ALA A 153 16.39 -11.82 12.00
C ALA A 153 15.28 -11.86 13.07
N ASP A 154 15.57 -11.25 14.21
CA ASP A 154 14.57 -11.00 15.27
C ASP A 154 13.51 -9.99 14.84
N GLU A 155 13.90 -9.09 13.94
CA GLU A 155 13.00 -8.22 13.19
C GLU A 155 13.11 -8.51 11.70
N PRO A 156 12.38 -9.50 11.19
CA PRO A 156 12.41 -9.85 9.78
C PRO A 156 12.03 -8.69 8.86
N TRP A 157 12.78 -8.52 7.77
CA TRP A 157 12.58 -7.42 6.82
C TRP A 157 12.83 -7.85 5.37
N LEU A 158 12.16 -7.16 4.44
CA LEU A 158 12.36 -7.21 2.99
C LEU A 158 12.30 -5.78 2.47
N ARG A 159 13.38 -5.24 1.88
CA ARG A 159 13.43 -3.85 1.42
C ARG A 159 14.42 -3.62 0.30
N GLY A 160 14.27 -2.53 -0.43
CA GLY A 160 15.23 -2.08 -1.44
C GLY A 160 15.11 -0.57 -1.67
N PRO A 161 16.00 0.00 -2.51
CA PRO A 161 15.90 1.40 -2.90
C PRO A 161 14.56 1.66 -3.59
N VAL A 162 13.80 2.67 -3.13
CA VAL A 162 12.44 2.92 -3.63
C VAL A 162 12.38 3.18 -5.14
N VAL A 163 13.45 3.74 -5.69
CA VAL A 163 13.56 4.06 -7.13
C VAL A 163 13.93 2.86 -8.02
N ALA A 164 14.40 1.75 -7.44
CA ALA A 164 14.83 0.56 -8.16
C ALA A 164 13.72 -0.51 -8.28
N GLY A 165 12.61 -0.31 -7.56
CA GLY A 165 11.50 -1.25 -7.48
C GLY A 165 10.95 -1.66 -8.84
N ALA A 166 10.86 -2.96 -9.11
CA ALA A 166 10.36 -3.49 -10.37
C ALA A 166 8.83 -3.39 -10.53
N THR A 167 8.14 -3.34 -9.40
CA THR A 167 6.68 -3.19 -9.26
C THR A 167 6.33 -1.80 -8.74
N THR A 168 7.23 -0.84 -8.91
CA THR A 168 7.06 0.54 -8.46
C THR A 168 6.97 1.42 -9.69
N THR A 169 5.95 2.27 -9.80
CA THR A 169 5.96 3.43 -10.71
C THR A 169 6.68 4.58 -10.03
N PHE A 170 7.49 5.35 -10.76
CA PHE A 170 8.14 6.55 -10.25
C PHE A 170 7.86 7.75 -11.14
N CYS A 171 7.18 8.76 -10.59
CA CYS A 171 6.83 10.00 -11.27
C CYS A 171 7.40 11.21 -10.53
N VAL A 172 7.98 12.14 -11.27
CA VAL A 172 8.53 13.39 -10.73
C VAL A 172 7.46 14.47 -10.79
N GLY A 173 7.21 15.12 -9.67
CA GLY A 173 6.33 16.28 -9.56
C GLY A 173 7.05 17.61 -9.70
N GLU A 174 6.29 18.68 -9.50
CA GLU A 174 6.81 20.03 -9.47
C GLU A 174 7.57 20.32 -8.17
N GLN A 175 8.40 21.36 -8.23
CA GLN A 175 9.02 21.96 -7.05
C GLN A 175 8.20 23.17 -6.67
N ALA A 176 7.78 23.26 -5.40
CA ALA A 176 7.04 24.42 -4.93
C ALA A 176 7.86 25.70 -5.21
N PRO A 177 7.22 26.82 -5.60
CA PRO A 177 7.92 28.08 -5.75
C PRO A 177 8.54 28.44 -4.39
N GLN A 178 9.87 28.41 -4.32
CA GLN A 178 10.59 28.95 -3.18
C GLN A 178 10.31 30.45 -3.15
N THR A 179 9.52 30.92 -2.18
CA THR A 179 9.39 32.34 -1.88
C THR A 179 10.71 32.82 -1.29
N HIS A 180 11.70 33.04 -2.15
CA HIS A 180 12.95 33.67 -1.75
C HIS A 180 12.66 35.12 -1.36
N ALA A 181 12.51 35.37 -0.06
CA ALA A 181 13.02 36.61 0.51
C ALA A 181 14.52 36.64 0.17
N ARG A 182 14.89 37.52 -0.76
CA ARG A 182 16.29 37.78 -1.13
C ARG A 182 17.06 38.16 0.12
N ASN A 183 17.92 37.28 0.60
CA ASN A 183 19.11 37.69 1.34
C ASN A 183 20.30 37.37 0.44
N ASP A 184 20.85 38.42 -0.17
CA ASP A 184 22.10 38.36 -0.91
C ASP A 184 23.22 37.92 0.04
N SER A 185 23.69 36.68 -0.12
CA SER A 185 24.98 36.25 0.42
C SER A 185 25.57 35.16 -0.46
N VAL A 186 26.45 35.61 -1.36
CA VAL A 186 27.55 34.92 -2.03
C VAL A 186 27.25 33.48 -2.47
N ALA A 187 26.78 33.36 -3.71
CA ALA A 187 26.74 32.12 -4.45
C ALA A 187 28.14 31.52 -4.60
N THR A 188 28.32 30.30 -4.10
CA THR A 188 29.44 29.44 -4.52
C THR A 188 29.03 28.78 -5.84
N PRO A 189 29.82 28.87 -6.92
CA PRO A 189 29.43 28.30 -8.21
C PRO A 189 29.40 26.77 -8.16
N PRO A 190 28.50 26.12 -8.93
CA PRO A 190 28.45 24.65 -9.04
C PRO A 190 29.75 24.12 -9.68
N PRO A 191 30.21 22.91 -9.30
CA PRO A 191 31.41 22.33 -9.89
C PRO A 191 31.17 22.08 -11.38
N ALA A 192 32.11 22.57 -12.19
CA ALA A 192 32.08 22.52 -13.65
C ALA A 192 31.74 21.12 -14.17
N ALA A 193 30.75 21.09 -15.08
CA ALA A 193 30.44 19.93 -15.90
C ALA A 193 31.72 19.47 -16.63
N ARG A 194 32.26 18.32 -16.23
CA ARG A 194 33.24 17.61 -17.06
C ARG A 194 32.49 17.00 -18.24
N GLU A 195 32.65 17.61 -19.41
CA GLU A 195 32.36 16.96 -20.69
C GLU A 195 33.12 15.63 -20.75
N LYS A 196 32.38 14.52 -20.76
CA LYS A 196 32.89 13.22 -21.23
C LYS A 196 32.35 12.99 -22.64
N PRO A 197 33.18 12.55 -23.60
CA PRO A 197 32.74 12.40 -24.98
C PRO A 197 31.73 11.26 -25.10
N ALA A 198 30.71 11.50 -25.91
CA ALA A 198 29.60 10.61 -26.20
C ALA A 198 30.10 9.29 -26.81
N ALA A 199 29.93 8.20 -26.08
CA ALA A 199 29.82 6.88 -26.69
C ALA A 199 28.38 6.71 -27.18
N ALA A 200 28.23 6.57 -28.50
CA ALA A 200 26.97 6.38 -29.18
C ALA A 200 26.37 5.01 -28.83
N GLU A 201 25.49 4.94 -27.84
CA GLU A 201 24.52 3.87 -27.69
C GLU A 201 23.10 4.42 -27.77
N SER A 202 22.38 3.97 -28.81
CA SER A 202 20.96 4.13 -29.13
C SER A 202 20.11 4.94 -28.14
N ARG A 203 19.83 6.21 -28.51
CA ARG A 203 18.73 7.01 -27.95
C ARG A 203 17.41 6.27 -28.24
N SER A 204 16.82 5.62 -27.24
CA SER A 204 15.44 5.13 -27.41
C SER A 204 14.46 6.25 -27.05
N PRO A 205 13.37 6.40 -27.81
CA PRO A 205 12.35 7.40 -27.53
C PRO A 205 11.67 7.13 -26.18
N SER A 206 11.26 8.22 -25.53
CA SER A 206 10.33 8.18 -24.38
C SER A 206 9.01 7.53 -24.79
N PRO A 207 8.28 6.88 -23.87
CA PRO A 207 6.92 6.44 -24.14
C PRO A 207 6.02 7.63 -24.55
N PRO A 208 4.94 7.39 -25.32
CA PRO A 208 4.05 8.44 -25.80
C PRO A 208 3.40 9.21 -24.66
N ASP A 209 3.22 10.52 -24.89
CA ASP A 209 2.56 11.49 -24.02
C ASP A 209 1.08 11.11 -23.82
N ASP A 210 0.62 10.91 -22.58
CA ASP A 210 -0.82 10.79 -22.29
C ASP A 210 -1.49 12.17 -22.13
N GLY A 211 -0.71 13.26 -22.20
CA GLY A 211 -1.20 14.64 -22.19
C GLY A 211 -1.73 15.11 -20.83
N SER A 212 -1.53 14.36 -19.74
CA SER A 212 -2.06 14.73 -18.42
C SER A 212 -1.24 15.85 -17.75
N ASP A 213 -1.85 17.02 -17.56
CA ASP A 213 -1.33 18.09 -16.70
C ASP A 213 -2.00 17.95 -15.32
N LEU A 214 -1.20 17.63 -14.30
CA LEU A 214 -1.67 17.36 -12.94
C LEU A 214 -1.31 18.49 -11.96
N THR A 215 -0.99 19.67 -12.47
CA THR A 215 -0.66 20.86 -11.67
C THR A 215 -1.76 21.19 -10.64
N GLY A 216 -1.35 21.49 -9.40
CA GLY A 216 -2.26 21.90 -8.32
C GLY A 216 -3.03 20.77 -7.62
N GLN A 217 -2.93 19.51 -8.05
CA GLN A 217 -3.55 18.39 -7.32
C GLN A 217 -2.63 17.93 -6.17
N ALA A 218 -3.09 18.07 -4.91
CA ALA A 218 -2.35 17.62 -3.73
C ALA A 218 -2.02 16.12 -3.77
N PHE A 219 -2.84 15.34 -4.49
CA PHE A 219 -2.58 13.98 -4.93
C PHE A 219 -3.35 13.76 -6.23
N PRO A 220 -2.72 13.62 -7.41
CA PRO A 220 -3.45 13.26 -8.61
C PRO A 220 -4.09 11.89 -8.38
N SER A 221 -5.34 11.68 -8.80
CA SER A 221 -5.97 10.35 -8.69
C SER A 221 -4.93 9.29 -9.09
N PRO A 222 -4.56 8.34 -8.20
CA PRO A 222 -3.46 7.43 -8.47
C PRO A 222 -3.61 6.62 -9.77
N ALA A 223 -4.85 6.49 -10.28
CA ALA A 223 -5.14 5.96 -11.62
C ALA A 223 -4.52 6.77 -12.78
N LEU A 224 -4.00 7.98 -12.50
CA LEU A 224 -3.32 8.89 -13.44
C LEU A 224 -1.80 8.90 -13.22
N LEU A 225 -1.27 8.15 -12.25
CA LEU A 225 0.18 8.12 -11.99
C LEU A 225 0.88 7.20 -12.99
N GLY A 226 1.41 7.79 -14.06
CA GLY A 226 2.33 7.13 -14.99
C GLY A 226 3.81 7.30 -14.62
N GLU A 227 4.66 6.45 -15.17
CA GLU A 227 6.11 6.63 -15.09
C GLU A 227 6.52 7.92 -15.83
N GLY A 228 7.32 8.79 -15.20
CA GLY A 228 7.79 10.00 -15.85
C GLY A 228 7.73 11.24 -14.96
N GLY A 229 6.98 12.25 -15.39
CA GLY A 229 6.76 13.49 -14.63
C GLY A 229 5.42 14.15 -14.93
N THR A 230 4.87 14.87 -13.95
CA THR A 230 3.49 15.40 -13.96
C THR A 230 3.29 16.67 -14.79
N SER A 231 4.37 17.28 -15.27
CA SER A 231 4.35 18.48 -16.11
C SER A 231 5.55 18.53 -17.05
N PRO A 232 5.54 19.35 -18.12
CA PRO A 232 6.70 19.53 -18.99
C PRO A 232 7.99 19.92 -18.25
N ALA A 233 7.86 20.74 -17.20
CA ALA A 233 8.98 21.14 -16.35
C ALA A 233 9.52 19.96 -15.53
N ALA A 234 8.64 19.15 -14.93
CA ALA A 234 9.05 17.96 -14.18
C ALA A 234 9.71 16.89 -15.09
N ARG A 235 9.18 16.71 -16.31
CA ARG A 235 9.77 15.81 -17.32
C ARG A 235 11.15 16.28 -17.78
N THR A 236 11.31 17.59 -17.98
CA THR A 236 12.61 18.21 -18.29
C THR A 236 13.61 17.98 -17.17
N TRP A 237 13.24 18.28 -15.93
CA TRP A 237 14.09 18.03 -14.77
C TRP A 237 14.52 16.57 -14.68
N ARG A 238 13.58 15.63 -14.86
CA ARG A 238 13.87 14.19 -14.80
C ARG A 238 14.93 13.77 -15.82
N ARG A 239 14.82 14.28 -17.05
CA ARG A 239 15.79 14.04 -18.13
C ARG A 239 17.16 14.62 -17.75
N ASP A 240 17.19 15.85 -17.25
CA ASP A 240 18.42 16.56 -16.93
C ASP A 240 19.12 15.94 -15.70
N ALA A 241 18.35 15.34 -14.78
CA ALA A 241 18.83 14.50 -13.69
C ALA A 241 19.32 13.11 -14.14
N GLY A 242 19.28 12.79 -15.44
CA GLY A 242 19.76 11.53 -15.99
C GLY A 242 18.86 10.32 -15.71
N ILE A 243 17.64 10.53 -15.21
CA ILE A 243 16.73 9.45 -14.83
C ILE A 243 15.99 8.94 -16.07
N PRO A 244 16.12 7.66 -16.46
CA PRO A 244 15.46 7.15 -17.65
C PRO A 244 13.92 7.27 -17.58
N GLY A 245 13.29 7.60 -18.70
CA GLY A 245 11.84 7.83 -18.77
C GLY A 245 10.98 6.56 -18.76
N ALA A 246 11.52 5.39 -19.15
CA ALA A 246 10.78 4.13 -19.15
C ALA A 246 11.10 3.29 -17.90
N ALA A 247 10.08 2.69 -17.29
CA ALA A 247 10.18 1.97 -16.01
C ALA A 247 11.27 0.88 -16.02
N GLY A 248 11.31 0.04 -17.06
CA GLY A 248 12.32 -1.01 -17.18
C GLY A 248 13.76 -0.48 -17.28
N LYS A 249 13.95 0.69 -17.91
CA LYS A 249 15.25 1.36 -18.01
C LYS A 249 15.63 2.04 -16.70
N ARG A 250 14.68 2.69 -16.03
CA ARG A 250 14.88 3.27 -14.71
C ARG A 250 15.35 2.20 -13.73
N ARG A 251 14.64 1.06 -13.68
CA ARG A 251 15.02 -0.08 -12.83
C ARG A 251 16.46 -0.53 -13.11
N LYS A 252 16.81 -0.76 -14.39
CA LYS A 252 18.18 -1.16 -14.76
C LYS A 252 19.21 -0.11 -14.32
N TYR A 253 18.90 1.17 -14.49
CA TYR A 253 19.76 2.28 -14.09
C TYR A 253 19.99 2.32 -12.57
N PHE A 254 18.92 2.26 -11.77
CA PHE A 254 19.00 2.32 -10.32
C PHE A 254 19.37 0.99 -9.64
N ASN A 255 19.43 -0.13 -10.35
CA ASN A 255 20.08 -1.35 -9.83
C ASN A 255 21.59 -1.14 -9.62
N ASN A 256 22.20 -0.21 -10.34
CA ASN A 256 23.59 0.19 -10.10
C ASN A 256 23.68 1.15 -8.91
N GLU A 257 24.49 0.81 -7.91
CA GLU A 257 24.66 1.61 -6.69
C GLU A 257 25.25 3.00 -6.92
N LYS A 258 26.23 3.11 -7.82
CA LYS A 258 26.84 4.40 -8.15
C LYS A 258 25.81 5.36 -8.72
N ASN A 259 24.94 4.90 -9.62
CA ASN A 259 23.86 5.72 -10.17
C ASN A 259 22.90 6.21 -9.08
N ARG A 260 22.64 5.39 -8.05
CA ARG A 260 21.83 5.80 -6.91
C ARG A 260 22.51 6.88 -6.07
N GLN A 261 23.81 6.73 -5.83
CA GLN A 261 24.61 7.73 -5.09
C GLN A 261 24.68 9.07 -5.84
N ASP A 262 24.80 9.01 -7.16
CA ASP A 262 24.89 10.18 -8.04
C ASP A 262 23.53 10.87 -8.28
N THR A 263 22.41 10.28 -7.84
CA THR A 263 21.05 10.86 -8.01
C THR A 263 20.46 11.30 -6.67
N VAL A 264 19.96 12.53 -6.62
CA VAL A 264 19.38 13.16 -5.41
C VAL A 264 17.91 13.50 -5.64
N LEU A 265 17.07 13.17 -4.66
CA LEU A 265 15.72 13.69 -4.53
C LEU A 265 15.78 15.04 -3.80
N GLN A 266 15.52 16.12 -4.54
CA GLN A 266 15.56 17.49 -4.05
C GLN A 266 14.48 17.80 -3.01
N ALA A 267 14.87 18.54 -1.97
CA ALA A 267 13.96 19.15 -1.01
C ALA A 267 12.94 20.06 -1.71
N GLY A 268 11.69 20.01 -1.26
CA GLY A 268 10.61 20.84 -1.80
C GLY A 268 10.09 20.45 -3.19
N ARG A 269 10.67 19.41 -3.82
CA ARG A 269 10.09 18.77 -5.02
C ARG A 269 9.25 17.58 -4.62
N THR A 270 8.04 17.49 -5.15
CA THR A 270 7.18 16.32 -4.91
C THR A 270 7.57 15.18 -5.83
N TYR A 271 7.57 13.96 -5.30
CA TYR A 271 7.76 12.72 -6.05
C TYR A 271 6.59 11.80 -5.75
N TYR A 272 6.11 11.10 -6.78
CA TYR A 272 5.03 10.15 -6.65
C TYR A 272 5.55 8.75 -6.91
N PHE A 273 5.11 7.84 -6.06
CA PHE A 273 5.42 6.43 -6.16
C PHE A 273 4.13 5.64 -6.11
N ASP A 274 4.08 4.55 -6.85
CA ASP A 274 3.00 3.57 -6.74
C ASP A 274 3.57 2.17 -6.74
N PHE A 275 3.48 1.48 -5.60
CA PHE A 275 3.90 0.10 -5.45
C PHE A 275 2.69 -0.81 -5.63
N ALA A 276 2.62 -1.51 -6.75
CA ALA A 276 1.46 -2.30 -7.16
C ALA A 276 1.89 -3.63 -7.77
N ASN A 277 1.25 -4.72 -7.38
CA ASN A 277 1.45 -6.04 -7.96
C ASN A 277 0.28 -6.98 -7.63
N GLY A 278 0.27 -8.15 -8.28
CA GLY A 278 -0.70 -9.23 -8.04
C GLY A 278 -0.21 -10.35 -7.10
N TYR A 279 0.90 -10.15 -6.37
CA TYR A 279 1.56 -11.25 -5.67
C TYR A 279 1.01 -11.52 -4.25
N ILE A 280 0.14 -10.65 -3.74
CA ILE A 280 -0.56 -10.85 -2.45
C ILE A 280 -2.04 -11.03 -2.72
N ASP A 281 -2.58 -12.19 -2.34
CA ASP A 281 -4.02 -12.43 -2.33
C ASP A 281 -4.57 -12.09 -0.95
N TRP A 282 -5.17 -10.91 -0.84
CA TRP A 282 -5.73 -10.39 0.40
C TRP A 282 -7.00 -11.11 0.84
N LYS A 283 -7.71 -11.76 -0.07
CA LYS A 283 -8.94 -12.51 0.21
C LYS A 283 -8.63 -13.90 0.73
N ALA A 284 -7.70 -14.60 0.08
CA ALA A 284 -7.27 -15.94 0.47
C ALA A 284 -6.13 -15.97 1.50
N PHE A 285 -5.59 -14.80 1.86
CA PHE A 285 -4.40 -14.64 2.69
C PHE A 285 -3.26 -15.53 2.19
N ALA A 286 -2.88 -15.34 0.92
CA ALA A 286 -1.88 -16.13 0.25
C ALA A 286 -0.83 -15.28 -0.47
N LEU A 287 0.40 -15.74 -0.48
CA LEU A 287 1.46 -15.22 -1.34
C LEU A 287 1.44 -16.01 -2.65
N LYS A 288 1.27 -15.32 -3.77
CA LYS A 288 1.25 -15.88 -5.13
C LYS A 288 2.44 -15.33 -5.91
N LEU A 289 3.48 -16.11 -6.08
CA LEU A 289 4.65 -15.78 -6.91
C LEU A 289 4.64 -16.62 -8.20
N PRO A 290 5.43 -16.26 -9.23
CA PRO A 290 5.58 -17.09 -10.42
C PRO A 290 5.93 -18.55 -10.07
N GLY A 291 5.02 -19.48 -10.38
CA GLY A 291 5.20 -20.92 -10.09
C GLY A 291 5.16 -21.32 -8.62
N PHE A 292 4.77 -20.43 -7.70
CA PHE A 292 4.79 -20.67 -6.27
C PHE A 292 3.58 -20.03 -5.59
N SER A 293 2.79 -20.79 -4.84
CA SER A 293 1.63 -20.25 -4.12
C SER A 293 1.59 -20.83 -2.72
N VAL A 294 1.33 -19.97 -1.73
CA VAL A 294 1.32 -20.38 -0.33
C VAL A 294 0.29 -19.59 0.47
N GLY A 295 -0.73 -20.29 0.98
CA GLY A 295 -1.67 -19.73 1.96
C GLY A 295 -1.03 -19.65 3.34
N VAL A 296 -1.13 -18.49 4.01
CA VAL A 296 -0.41 -18.25 5.26
C VAL A 296 -1.18 -18.66 6.52
N LEU A 297 -2.51 -18.75 6.45
CA LEU A 297 -3.37 -18.98 7.63
C LEU A 297 -2.99 -20.25 8.42
N LYS A 298 -2.50 -21.29 7.76
CA LYS A 298 -2.08 -22.54 8.44
C LYS A 298 -0.98 -22.34 9.49
N TRP A 299 -0.19 -21.27 9.38
CA TRP A 299 0.83 -20.91 10.36
C TRP A 299 0.37 -19.85 11.36
N LEU A 300 -0.76 -19.21 11.12
CA LEU A 300 -1.30 -18.11 11.94
C LEU A 300 -2.32 -18.59 12.98
N GLY A 301 -2.86 -19.81 12.84
CA GLY A 301 -3.80 -20.45 13.77
C GLY A 301 -5.22 -20.55 13.22
N SER A 302 -6.20 -20.86 14.08
CA SER A 302 -7.62 -20.95 13.69
C SER A 302 -8.34 -19.59 13.68
N GLY A 303 -7.74 -18.56 14.27
CA GLY A 303 -8.29 -17.20 14.38
C GLY A 303 -9.52 -17.08 15.29
N THR A 304 -9.96 -18.20 15.88
CA THR A 304 -11.24 -18.30 16.59
C THR A 304 -11.27 -17.36 17.80
N PRO A 305 -12.32 -16.53 17.96
CA PRO A 305 -12.51 -15.76 19.18
C PRO A 305 -12.69 -16.68 20.40
N PRO A 306 -12.23 -16.26 21.60
CA PRO A 306 -12.61 -16.95 22.82
C PRO A 306 -14.15 -16.97 22.93
N PRO A 307 -14.75 -18.07 23.42
CA PRO A 307 -16.19 -18.14 23.59
C PRO A 307 -16.68 -16.97 24.46
N ALA A 308 -17.85 -16.42 24.14
CA ALA A 308 -18.42 -15.33 24.92
C ALA A 308 -18.57 -15.76 26.40
N PRO A 309 -18.45 -14.84 27.37
CA PRO A 309 -18.73 -15.15 28.77
C PRO A 309 -20.16 -15.69 28.92
N GLY A 310 -20.30 -17.02 29.04
CA GLY A 310 -21.60 -17.72 29.10
C GLY A 310 -21.83 -18.82 28.07
N GLU A 311 -20.99 -18.95 27.03
CA GLU A 311 -21.11 -19.98 25.99
C GLU A 311 -20.31 -21.27 26.26
N ALA A 312 -19.60 -21.36 27.38
CA ALA A 312 -18.98 -22.59 27.84
C ALA A 312 -20.04 -23.60 28.33
N LYS A 313 -20.81 -24.18 27.40
CA LYS A 313 -21.71 -25.30 27.68
C LYS A 313 -20.97 -26.63 27.52
N GLY A 314 -20.80 -27.32 28.65
CA GLY A 314 -20.75 -28.78 28.71
C GLY A 314 -19.38 -29.43 28.48
N ALA A 315 -18.42 -29.21 29.37
CA ALA A 315 -17.43 -30.24 29.64
C ALA A 315 -18.10 -31.28 30.56
N THR A 316 -18.50 -32.42 30.00
CA THR A 316 -18.87 -33.59 30.79
C THR A 316 -17.65 -34.01 31.61
N ASN A 317 -17.82 -34.00 32.93
CA ASN A 317 -16.83 -34.50 33.89
C ASN A 317 -16.71 -36.02 33.70
N ASP A 318 -15.68 -36.46 32.97
CA ASP A 318 -15.08 -37.76 33.18
C ASP A 318 -13.61 -37.54 33.57
N GLY A 319 -13.33 -37.86 34.84
CA GLY A 319 -12.07 -37.55 35.50
C GLY A 319 -10.87 -38.21 34.83
N LYS A 320 -10.06 -37.37 34.18
CA LYS A 320 -8.60 -37.46 34.14
C LYS A 320 -8.09 -36.02 33.94
N GLY A 321 -7.44 -35.49 34.97
CA GLY A 321 -6.90 -34.14 34.96
C GLY A 321 -5.83 -33.99 33.88
N GLU A 322 -6.22 -33.43 32.73
CA GLU A 322 -5.35 -32.54 31.98
C GLU A 322 -5.70 -31.13 32.42
N GLU A 323 -4.72 -30.41 32.96
CA GLU A 323 -4.83 -28.98 33.24
C GLU A 323 -5.44 -28.27 32.03
N GLY A 324 -6.60 -27.66 32.24
CA GLY A 324 -7.31 -26.92 31.21
C GLY A 324 -6.39 -25.88 30.59
N LYS A 325 -5.93 -26.14 29.36
CA LYS A 325 -5.39 -25.11 28.49
C LYS A 325 -6.52 -24.15 28.18
N GLY A 326 -6.65 -23.10 28.99
CA GLY A 326 -7.46 -21.92 28.65
C GLY A 326 -7.20 -21.55 27.20
N GLY A 327 -8.27 -21.31 26.43
CA GLY A 327 -8.22 -21.10 24.99
C GLY A 327 -7.06 -20.20 24.61
N LYS A 328 -6.08 -20.76 23.89
CA LYS A 328 -4.83 -20.08 23.56
C LYS A 328 -5.19 -18.82 22.78
N LYS A 329 -4.99 -17.63 23.37
CA LYS A 329 -5.20 -16.34 22.68
C LYS A 329 -4.49 -16.41 21.33
N SER A 330 -5.25 -16.29 20.24
CA SER A 330 -4.68 -16.16 18.89
C SER A 330 -4.41 -14.67 18.66
N PRO A 331 -3.16 -14.20 18.80
CA PRO A 331 -2.87 -12.78 18.65
C PRO A 331 -3.04 -12.37 17.19
N SER A 332 -3.48 -11.13 16.97
CA SER A 332 -3.49 -10.53 15.63
C SER A 332 -2.07 -10.50 15.05
N HIS A 333 -1.98 -10.59 13.74
CA HIS A 333 -0.72 -10.61 13.01
C HIS A 333 -0.50 -9.31 12.26
N LYS A 334 0.74 -8.85 12.15
CA LYS A 334 1.05 -7.56 11.53
C LYS A 334 2.21 -7.67 10.55
N VAL A 335 2.03 -7.01 9.40
CA VAL A 335 3.09 -6.64 8.48
C VAL A 335 3.10 -5.11 8.37
N ARG A 336 4.29 -4.51 8.36
CA ARG A 336 4.46 -3.07 8.29
C ARG A 336 5.13 -2.71 6.98
N PHE A 337 4.52 -1.85 6.16
CA PHE A 337 5.24 -1.20 5.05
C PHE A 337 5.83 0.11 5.53
N PHE A 338 6.98 0.51 5.01
CA PHE A 338 7.63 1.76 5.41
C PHE A 338 8.35 2.42 4.24
N LEU A 339 8.50 3.74 4.34
CA LEU A 339 9.50 4.52 3.62
C LEU A 339 10.45 5.15 4.63
N LYS A 340 11.75 4.90 4.48
CA LYS A 340 12.76 5.44 5.40
C LYS A 340 14.07 5.74 4.71
N ASP A 341 14.77 6.72 5.24
CA ASP A 341 16.20 6.90 4.99
C ASP A 341 16.97 5.86 5.84
N VAL A 342 17.67 4.93 5.19
CA VAL A 342 18.39 3.86 5.90
C VAL A 342 19.72 4.32 6.49
N LYS A 343 20.23 5.46 6.05
CA LYS A 343 21.50 6.04 6.52
C LYS A 343 21.27 6.86 7.78
N THR A 344 20.22 7.68 7.83
CA THR A 344 19.87 8.48 9.02
C THR A 344 18.96 7.72 9.98
N GLY A 345 18.20 6.73 9.49
CA GLY A 345 17.16 6.04 10.25
C GLY A 345 15.83 6.79 10.28
N GLU A 346 15.71 7.93 9.60
CA GLU A 346 14.49 8.73 9.56
C GLU A 346 13.37 8.00 8.81
N VAL A 347 12.20 7.95 9.45
CA VAL A 347 11.01 7.30 8.91
C VAL A 347 10.06 8.36 8.40
N TYR A 348 9.62 8.23 7.15
CA TYR A 348 8.70 9.17 6.52
C TYR A 348 7.25 8.71 6.63
N PHE A 349 7.02 7.40 6.59
CA PHE A 349 5.75 6.79 6.99
C PHE A 349 5.90 5.32 7.33
N VAL A 350 4.90 4.82 8.05
CA VAL A 350 4.65 3.39 8.28
C VAL A 350 3.18 3.11 8.01
N ILE A 351 2.89 2.03 7.28
CA ILE A 351 1.55 1.45 7.12
C ILE A 351 1.53 0.15 7.89
N MET A 352 0.62 0.01 8.85
CA MET A 352 0.41 -1.23 9.59
C MET A 352 -0.78 -1.99 8.99
N CYS A 353 -0.48 -3.06 8.27
CA CYS A 353 -1.48 -4.05 7.84
C CYS A 353 -1.65 -5.08 8.95
N THR A 354 -2.76 -4.97 9.69
CA THR A 354 -3.06 -5.85 10.83
C THR A 354 -4.15 -6.83 10.43
N LEU A 355 -3.82 -8.11 10.47
CA LEU A 355 -4.79 -9.18 10.33
C LEU A 355 -5.36 -9.49 11.73
N LEU A 356 -6.53 -8.91 12.01
CA LEU A 356 -7.22 -9.01 13.28
C LEU A 356 -7.81 -10.39 13.49
N THR A 357 -7.69 -10.90 14.72
CA THR A 357 -8.29 -12.15 15.18
C THR A 357 -8.74 -12.02 16.63
N GLY A 358 -9.49 -13.03 17.11
CA GLY A 358 -9.70 -13.15 18.55
C GLY A 358 -10.52 -12.00 19.14
N GLU A 359 -10.10 -11.55 20.32
CA GLU A 359 -10.68 -10.42 21.06
C GLU A 359 -10.52 -9.09 20.30
N GLU A 360 -9.34 -8.82 19.71
CA GLU A 360 -9.09 -7.61 18.94
C GLU A 360 -10.00 -7.49 17.71
N LEU A 361 -10.34 -8.62 17.08
CA LEU A 361 -11.34 -8.64 16.01
C LEU A 361 -12.73 -8.29 16.54
N GLY A 362 -13.12 -8.89 17.68
CA GLY A 362 -14.42 -8.62 18.30
C GLY A 362 -14.62 -7.14 18.63
N ASP A 363 -13.59 -6.48 19.18
CA ASP A 363 -13.65 -5.05 19.50
C ASP A 363 -13.67 -4.19 18.24
N ALA A 364 -12.83 -4.50 17.24
CA ALA A 364 -12.84 -3.78 15.97
C ALA A 364 -14.16 -3.90 15.20
N LEU A 365 -14.86 -5.03 15.32
CA LEU A 365 -16.18 -5.21 14.71
C LEU A 365 -17.24 -4.32 15.38
N LYS A 366 -17.21 -4.17 16.71
CA LYS A 366 -18.10 -3.24 17.44
C LYS A 366 -17.84 -1.80 17.04
N GLU A 367 -16.57 -1.39 17.00
CA GLU A 367 -16.18 -0.05 16.54
C GLU A 367 -16.70 0.22 15.11
N ASP A 368 -16.60 -0.77 14.22
CA ASP A 368 -17.09 -0.67 12.85
C ASP A 368 -18.62 -0.57 12.75
N GLU A 369 -19.35 -1.35 13.55
CA GLU A 369 -20.81 -1.25 13.63
C GLU A 369 -21.26 0.14 14.12
N GLU A 370 -20.58 0.71 15.11
CA GLU A 370 -20.86 2.06 15.61
C GLU A 370 -20.61 3.11 14.53
N MET A 371 -19.45 3.06 13.84
CA MET A 371 -19.16 3.94 12.70
C MET A 371 -20.22 3.84 11.59
N CYS A 372 -20.70 2.63 11.29
CA CYS A 372 -21.75 2.42 10.31
C CYS A 372 -23.06 3.10 10.71
N ARG A 373 -23.46 2.98 11.98
CA ARG A 373 -24.68 3.60 12.51
C ARG A 373 -24.58 5.13 12.46
N GLU A 374 -23.45 5.69 12.85
CA GLU A 374 -23.22 7.14 12.81
C GLU A 374 -23.27 7.69 11.39
N GLN A 375 -22.63 7.03 10.42
CA GLN A 375 -22.64 7.46 9.03
C GLN A 375 -24.06 7.41 8.44
N GLN A 376 -24.83 6.36 8.74
CA GLN A 376 -26.23 6.26 8.31
C GLN A 376 -27.10 7.38 8.90
N GLN A 377 -26.92 7.71 10.18
CA GLN A 377 -27.64 8.81 10.82
C GLN A 377 -27.28 10.17 10.18
N GLN A 378 -26.01 10.43 9.90
CA GLN A 378 -25.57 11.65 9.24
C GLN A 378 -26.16 11.78 7.82
N GLN A 379 -26.17 10.70 7.04
CA GLN A 379 -26.77 10.70 5.70
C GLN A 379 -28.27 10.97 5.75
N GLN A 380 -29.00 10.38 6.71
CA GLN A 380 -30.43 10.64 6.90
C GLN A 380 -30.70 12.11 7.27
N GLN A 381 -29.90 12.68 8.17
CA GLN A 381 -30.02 14.09 8.56
C GLN A 381 -29.76 15.03 7.36
N GLN A 382 -28.72 14.75 6.55
CA GLN A 382 -28.43 15.53 5.35
C GLN A 382 -29.56 15.45 4.31
N GLN A 383 -30.14 14.26 4.10
CA GLN A 383 -31.28 14.09 3.18
C GLN A 383 -32.52 14.86 3.67
N GLN A 384 -32.81 14.83 4.97
CA GLN A 384 -33.93 15.60 5.54
C GLN A 384 -33.71 17.11 5.38
N GLN A 385 -32.49 17.60 5.63
CA GLN A 385 -32.17 19.02 5.44
C GLN A 385 -32.31 19.44 3.97
N GLN A 386 -31.85 18.63 3.02
CA GLN A 386 -32.01 18.90 1.59
C GLN A 386 -33.50 18.94 1.17
N GLN A 387 -34.32 18.00 1.66
CA GLN A 387 -35.75 17.98 1.38
C GLN A 387 -36.45 19.24 1.95
N GLN A 388 -36.11 19.66 3.16
CA GLN A 388 -36.66 20.89 3.75
C GLN A 388 -36.28 22.13 2.94
N GLN A 389 -35.02 22.23 2.49
CA GLN A 389 -34.58 23.34 1.64
C GLN A 389 -35.32 23.36 0.29
N GLN A 390 -35.51 22.20 -0.34
CA GLN A 390 -36.28 22.11 -1.59
C GLN A 390 -37.75 22.50 -1.39
N GLN A 391 -38.39 22.07 -0.29
CA GLN A 391 -39.77 22.47 0.02
C GLN A 391 -39.89 23.98 0.25
N GLN A 392 -38.93 24.60 0.95
CA GLN A 392 -38.91 26.05 1.15
C GLN A 392 -38.75 26.81 -0.18
N GLN A 393 -37.87 26.35 -1.07
CA GLN A 393 -37.70 26.94 -2.39
C GLN A 393 -38.97 26.83 -3.24
N GLN A 394 -39.65 25.67 -3.22
CA GLN A 394 -40.93 25.49 -3.94
C GLN A 394 -42.06 26.36 -3.37
N GLN A 395 -42.09 26.59 -2.06
CA GLN A 395 -43.06 27.51 -1.45
C GLN A 395 -42.81 28.97 -1.88
N GLN A 396 -41.53 29.39 -1.98
CA GLN A 396 -41.17 30.73 -2.44
C GLN A 396 -41.45 30.96 -3.93
N GLN A 397 -41.42 29.91 -4.76
CA GLN A 397 -41.72 29.99 -6.20
C GLN A 397 -43.21 29.83 -6.54
N ARG A 398 -44.08 29.65 -5.54
CA ARG A 398 -45.51 29.43 -5.78
C ARG A 398 -46.18 30.74 -6.22
N PRO A 399 -46.88 30.81 -7.37
CA PRO A 399 -47.54 32.03 -7.81
C PRO A 399 -48.62 32.45 -6.79
N PRO A 400 -48.88 33.76 -6.64
CA PRO A 400 -49.94 34.24 -5.76
C PRO A 400 -51.29 33.65 -6.18
N PRO A 401 -52.19 33.37 -5.22
CA PRO A 401 -53.50 32.83 -5.55
C PRO A 401 -54.26 33.78 -6.50
N PRO A 402 -55.06 33.23 -7.43
CA PRO A 402 -55.84 34.07 -8.34
C PRO A 402 -56.80 34.96 -7.54
N PRO A 403 -57.04 36.20 -8.00
CA PRO A 403 -57.97 37.10 -7.34
C PRO A 403 -59.38 36.46 -7.29
N PRO A 404 -60.15 36.71 -6.23
CA PRO A 404 -61.49 36.13 -6.09
C PRO A 404 -62.39 36.56 -7.26
N GLN A 405 -63.08 35.59 -7.87
CA GLN A 405 -64.07 35.87 -8.91
C GLN A 405 -65.26 36.61 -8.30
N ALA A 406 -65.55 37.81 -8.80
CA ALA A 406 -66.73 38.59 -8.42
C ALA A 406 -67.99 37.91 -8.98
N ALA A 407 -68.98 37.70 -8.10
CA ALA A 407 -70.30 37.15 -8.42
C ALA A 407 -71.25 38.23 -8.94
#